data_AF-A0A9D1C7Q3-F1
#
_entry.id   AF-A0A9D1C7Q3-F1
#
_cell.length_a   1.000
_cell.length_b   1.000
_cell.length_c   1.000
_cell.angle_alpha   90.00
_cell.angle_beta   90.00
_cell.angle_gamma   90.00
#
_symmetry.space_group_name_H-M   'P 1'
#
loop_
_entity.id
_entity.type
_entity.pdbx_description
1 polymer ?
#
loop_
_entity_poly.entity_id
_entity_poly.type
_entity_poly.pdbx_seq_one_letter_code
_entity_poly.pdbx_strand_id
1 'polypeptide(L)'
;MATGIAGFLFLFGVFNFPESTPAVGVEPTAAPSSPSRFATVSSNDSVLIDVGKIKCSETLGKEYCDAVRDAAIAENDEISPYLTAITSDGADSHIGDYVVDLEWKRKRGESLLLTFAFTTFVSPEYPEGYRPGEAILLTQPTWVTIVPELRDFCQNPDPNQTDLRLRLHQLFGLPPGGNLRSLVELWVNPQDLFRPSIDPEISDHESEILPPQSSRFLTIDPGYITWFNDWFKTNYSSDPPFPWTRLGYTYDWGNPVSDIGLSEFVINTGETVGVGQILTPDVYCGRAS
;
A
#
# COMPACT_ATOMS: atom_id res chain seq x y z
N MET A 1 -25.35 -6.31 -25.52
CA MET A 1 -24.16 -5.44 -25.55
C MET A 1 -23.51 -5.57 -24.19
N ALA A 2 -22.45 -6.37 -24.13
CA ALA A 2 -21.66 -6.58 -22.92
C ALA A 2 -20.33 -5.86 -23.12
N THR A 3 -20.13 -4.76 -22.41
CA THR A 3 -18.85 -4.04 -22.36
C THR A 3 -18.01 -4.68 -21.27
N GLY A 4 -17.09 -5.55 -21.69
CA GLY A 4 -16.10 -6.18 -20.81
C GLY A 4 -15.07 -5.15 -20.35
N ILE A 5 -14.82 -5.15 -19.04
CA ILE A 5 -13.79 -4.38 -18.36
C ILE A 5 -12.44 -5.02 -18.71
N ALA A 6 -11.66 -4.35 -19.54
CA ALA A 6 -10.28 -4.70 -19.87
C ALA A 6 -9.43 -3.45 -19.62
N GLY A 7 -8.51 -3.54 -18.64
CA GLY A 7 -7.56 -2.47 -18.34
C GLY A 7 -7.31 -2.28 -16.85
N PHE A 8 -6.84 -3.32 -16.15
CA PHE A 8 -6.28 -3.21 -14.80
C PHE A 8 -4.87 -3.78 -14.83
N LEU A 9 -3.92 -2.94 -15.23
CA LEU A 9 -2.47 -3.14 -15.10
C LEU A 9 -1.87 -1.77 -15.41
N PHE A 10 -1.18 -1.17 -14.42
CA PHE A 10 0.08 -0.41 -14.57
C PHE A 10 0.28 0.57 -13.42
N LEU A 11 0.82 0.04 -12.30
CA LEU A 11 1.79 0.63 -11.36
C LEU A 11 2.00 -0.48 -10.31
N PHE A 12 3.06 -1.29 -10.35
CA PHE A 12 4.48 -1.00 -10.53
C PHE A 12 5.18 -2.01 -11.45
N GLY A 13 5.96 -1.53 -12.43
CA GLY A 13 6.94 -2.32 -13.18
C GLY A 13 6.46 -2.98 -14.48
N VAL A 14 6.65 -2.31 -15.61
CA VAL A 14 6.73 -2.97 -16.93
C VAL A 14 7.98 -3.86 -16.92
N PHE A 15 7.82 -5.18 -16.81
CA PHE A 15 8.84 -6.14 -17.24
C PHE A 15 8.46 -6.67 -18.63
N ASN A 16 9.11 -6.15 -19.68
CA ASN A 16 9.11 -6.79 -20.99
C ASN A 16 10.14 -7.93 -20.97
N PHE A 17 9.71 -9.17 -21.25
CA PHE A 17 10.62 -10.27 -21.56
C PHE A 17 10.29 -10.89 -22.92
N PRO A 18 11.30 -11.39 -23.66
CA PRO A 18 11.12 -11.98 -24.98
C PRO A 18 10.50 -13.37 -24.91
N GLU A 19 9.72 -13.70 -25.92
CA GLU A 19 9.16 -15.02 -26.20
C GLU A 19 10.21 -16.14 -26.06
N SER A 20 9.90 -17.18 -25.28
CA SER A 20 10.61 -18.45 -25.39
C SER A 20 9.65 -19.59 -25.68
N THR A 21 10.05 -20.40 -26.65
CA THR A 21 9.42 -21.61 -27.15
C THR A 21 9.48 -22.76 -26.13
N PRO A 22 8.61 -23.78 -26.25
CA PRO A 22 8.37 -24.74 -25.17
C PRO A 22 9.49 -25.78 -25.06
N ALA A 23 9.93 -26.06 -23.83
CA ALA A 23 10.71 -27.24 -23.51
C ALA A 23 9.83 -28.28 -22.80
N VAL A 24 9.90 -29.50 -23.32
CA VAL A 24 9.28 -30.73 -22.81
C VAL A 24 10.09 -31.27 -21.63
N GLY A 25 9.43 -31.75 -20.57
CA GLY A 25 10.01 -32.82 -19.74
C GLY A 25 9.70 -32.82 -18.23
N VAL A 26 8.90 -33.83 -17.84
CA VAL A 26 8.98 -34.69 -16.63
C VAL A 26 8.56 -34.10 -15.26
N GLU A 27 7.51 -34.73 -14.74
CA GLU A 27 6.87 -34.60 -13.42
C GLU A 27 7.69 -35.29 -12.30
N PRO A 28 7.82 -34.68 -11.10
CA PRO A 28 8.07 -35.42 -9.88
C PRO A 28 6.92 -35.31 -8.87
N THR A 29 6.47 -36.50 -8.48
CA THR A 29 5.66 -36.92 -7.33
C THR A 29 5.47 -35.93 -6.16
N ALA A 30 4.20 -35.69 -5.82
CA ALA A 30 3.72 -34.84 -4.74
C ALA A 30 4.07 -35.33 -3.32
N ALA A 31 4.52 -34.39 -2.48
CA ALA A 31 4.57 -34.49 -1.02
C ALA A 31 3.17 -34.21 -0.41
N PRO A 32 2.85 -34.70 0.81
CA PRO A 32 1.51 -34.59 1.39
C PRO A 32 1.13 -33.13 1.65
N SER A 33 -0.06 -32.75 1.16
CA SER A 33 -0.62 -31.40 1.25
C SER A 33 -0.82 -30.96 2.69
N SER A 34 -0.18 -29.84 3.06
CA SER A 34 -0.57 -29.03 4.22
C SER A 34 -2.08 -28.72 4.18
N PRO A 35 -2.77 -28.64 5.33
CA PRO A 35 -4.18 -28.26 5.35
C PRO A 35 -4.36 -26.88 4.71
N SER A 36 -5.21 -26.80 3.68
CA SER A 36 -5.56 -25.54 3.03
C SER A 36 -6.13 -24.56 4.05
N ARG A 37 -5.41 -23.45 4.30
CA ARG A 37 -5.94 -22.30 5.02
C ARG A 37 -6.65 -21.39 4.02
N PHE A 38 -7.88 -21.00 4.33
CA PHE A 38 -8.65 -20.06 3.53
C PHE A 38 -8.67 -18.70 4.20
N ALA A 39 -8.39 -17.66 3.43
CA ALA A 39 -8.66 -16.29 3.82
C ALA A 39 -10.05 -15.88 3.33
N THR A 40 -10.82 -15.21 4.19
CA THR A 40 -12.16 -14.66 3.87
C THR A 40 -12.20 -13.17 4.12
N VAL A 41 -12.88 -12.43 3.25
CA VAL A 41 -13.41 -11.11 3.61
C VAL A 41 -14.84 -11.27 4.12
N SER A 42 -15.15 -10.76 5.32
CA SER A 42 -16.46 -10.88 5.96
C SER A 42 -17.49 -9.89 5.38
N SER A 43 -17.77 -9.97 4.08
CA SER A 43 -18.99 -9.37 3.51
C SER A 43 -19.90 -10.47 2.95
N ASN A 44 -21.17 -10.17 2.72
CA ASN A 44 -22.19 -11.13 2.24
C ASN A 44 -21.79 -11.86 0.93
N ASP A 45 -20.77 -11.37 0.23
CA ASP A 45 -20.04 -12.04 -0.86
C ASP A 45 -18.61 -12.39 -0.41
N SER A 46 -18.49 -13.37 0.48
CA SER A 46 -17.20 -13.77 1.05
C SER A 46 -16.24 -14.24 -0.05
N VAL A 47 -15.21 -13.45 -0.31
CA VAL A 47 -14.11 -13.82 -1.20
C VAL A 47 -13.23 -14.84 -0.48
N LEU A 48 -13.06 -16.02 -1.07
CA LEU A 48 -12.20 -17.08 -0.54
C LEU A 48 -10.89 -17.14 -1.33
N ILE A 49 -9.76 -16.99 -0.63
CA ILE A 49 -8.43 -17.24 -1.19
C ILE A 49 -7.83 -18.46 -0.48
N ASP A 50 -7.40 -19.45 -1.26
CA ASP A 50 -6.63 -20.59 -0.75
C ASP A 50 -5.17 -20.17 -0.62
N VAL A 51 -4.73 -19.87 0.61
CA VAL A 51 -3.40 -19.32 0.91
C VAL A 51 -2.30 -20.28 0.42
N GLY A 52 -2.55 -21.58 0.47
CA GLY A 52 -1.62 -22.60 -0.03
C GLY A 52 -1.45 -22.60 -1.55
N LYS A 53 -2.32 -21.91 -2.29
CA LYS A 53 -2.27 -21.78 -3.75
C LYS A 53 -1.79 -20.41 -4.25
N ILE A 54 -1.47 -19.48 -3.35
CA ILE A 54 -0.88 -18.20 -3.74
C ILE A 54 0.44 -18.49 -4.45
N LYS A 55 0.50 -18.11 -5.73
CA LYS A 55 1.71 -18.26 -6.54
C LYS A 55 2.66 -17.12 -6.19
N CYS A 56 3.76 -17.46 -5.55
CA CYS A 56 4.84 -16.53 -5.28
C CYS A 56 6.14 -17.15 -5.79
N SER A 57 6.82 -16.45 -6.70
CA SER A 57 8.04 -16.94 -7.32
C SER A 57 9.16 -17.07 -6.29
N GLU A 58 9.93 -18.17 -6.34
CA GLU A 58 11.11 -18.35 -5.49
C GLU A 58 12.15 -17.23 -5.67
N THR A 59 12.17 -16.57 -6.83
CA THR A 59 13.05 -15.43 -7.10
C THR A 59 12.73 -14.19 -6.26
N LEU A 60 11.52 -14.10 -5.71
CA LEU A 60 11.12 -13.03 -4.79
C LEU A 60 11.64 -13.27 -3.36
N GLY A 61 12.24 -14.43 -3.09
CA GLY A 61 12.74 -14.76 -1.75
C GLY A 61 11.65 -15.28 -0.81
N LYS A 62 12.10 -16.00 0.22
CA LYS A 62 11.21 -16.70 1.15
C LYS A 62 10.45 -15.72 2.05
N GLU A 63 11.14 -14.72 2.58
CA GLU A 63 10.61 -13.72 3.51
C GLU A 63 9.43 -12.97 2.89
N TYR A 64 9.57 -12.51 1.64
CA TYR A 64 8.49 -11.85 0.92
C TYR A 64 7.30 -12.78 0.66
N CYS A 65 7.55 -14.00 0.20
CA CYS A 65 6.47 -14.95 -0.07
C CYS A 65 5.75 -15.41 1.21
N ASP A 66 6.44 -15.46 2.35
CA ASP A 66 5.82 -15.75 3.64
C ASP A 66 4.95 -14.57 4.09
N ALA A 67 5.45 -13.35 3.99
CA ALA A 67 4.67 -12.13 4.26
C ALA A 67 3.38 -12.06 3.43
N VAL A 68 3.43 -12.42 2.14
CA VAL A 68 2.23 -12.49 1.28
C VAL A 68 1.23 -13.52 1.79
N ARG A 69 1.69 -14.68 2.27
CA ARG A 69 0.77 -15.72 2.77
C ARG A 69 0.20 -15.37 4.14
N ASP A 70 0.99 -14.71 4.95
CA ASP A 70 0.65 -14.23 6.29
C ASP A 70 -0.44 -13.15 6.20
N ALA A 71 -0.15 -12.04 5.51
CA ALA A 71 -1.06 -10.92 5.30
C ALA A 71 -2.41 -11.30 4.65
N ALA A 72 -2.45 -12.43 3.93
CA ALA A 72 -3.70 -12.95 3.37
C ALA A 72 -4.74 -13.26 4.46
N ILE A 73 -4.33 -13.55 5.70
CA ILE A 73 -5.21 -13.79 6.85
C ILE A 73 -4.92 -12.73 7.90
N ALA A 74 -5.82 -11.74 8.04
CA ALA A 74 -5.70 -10.75 9.10
C ALA A 74 -6.09 -11.37 10.45
N GLU A 75 -5.23 -11.24 11.46
CA GLU A 75 -5.39 -11.76 12.81
C GLU A 75 -5.61 -10.62 13.83
N ASN A 76 -6.25 -10.92 14.97
CA ASN A 76 -6.58 -9.86 15.95
C ASN A 76 -5.34 -9.23 16.60
N ASP A 77 -4.24 -9.97 16.70
CA ASP A 77 -2.96 -9.50 17.23
C ASP A 77 -2.16 -8.65 16.24
N GLU A 78 -2.60 -8.56 14.99
CA GLU A 78 -2.06 -7.65 13.97
C GLU A 78 -2.76 -6.28 13.98
N ILE A 79 -3.86 -6.12 14.73
CA ILE A 79 -4.54 -4.82 14.85
C ILE A 79 -3.63 -3.84 15.59
N SER A 80 -3.19 -2.80 14.88
CA SER A 80 -2.39 -1.72 15.44
C SER A 80 -3.30 -0.63 16.03
N PRO A 81 -3.10 -0.23 17.31
CA PRO A 81 -3.79 0.91 17.92
C PRO A 81 -3.07 2.25 17.65
N TYR A 82 -2.08 2.25 16.74
CA TYR A 82 -1.13 3.34 16.54
C TYR A 82 -1.09 3.84 15.10
N LEU A 83 -2.17 3.65 14.32
CA LEU A 83 -2.27 4.24 13.00
C LEU A 83 -2.33 5.76 13.12
N THR A 84 -1.71 6.46 12.18
CA THR A 84 -1.84 7.91 12.04
C THR A 84 -3.28 8.23 11.63
N ALA A 85 -3.98 9.03 12.42
CA ALA A 85 -5.35 9.47 12.14
C ALA A 85 -5.34 10.84 11.43
N ILE A 86 -6.15 11.04 10.39
CA ILE A 86 -6.33 12.37 9.79
C ILE A 86 -7.67 12.94 10.24
N THR A 87 -7.64 13.90 11.15
CA THR A 87 -8.86 14.61 11.58
C THR A 87 -9.13 15.83 10.71
N SER A 88 -10.41 16.08 10.44
CA SER A 88 -10.87 17.13 9.52
C SER A 88 -10.70 18.56 10.03
N ASP A 89 -10.38 18.75 11.31
CA ASP A 89 -9.99 20.05 11.87
C ASP A 89 -8.55 20.45 11.51
N GLY A 90 -7.80 19.52 10.90
CA GLY A 90 -6.38 19.67 10.61
C GLY A 90 -5.54 19.78 11.87
N ALA A 91 -5.99 19.22 13.00
CA ALA A 91 -5.12 19.02 14.14
C ALA A 91 -4.06 17.96 13.82
N ASP A 92 -3.01 17.95 14.63
CA ASP A 92 -2.04 16.86 14.63
C ASP A 92 -2.71 15.57 15.12
N SER A 93 -2.21 14.43 14.66
CA SER A 93 -2.70 13.13 15.12
C SER A 93 -2.15 12.83 16.51
N HIS A 94 -3.00 12.42 17.44
CA HIS A 94 -2.60 12.15 18.82
C HIS A 94 -2.68 10.67 19.13
N ILE A 95 -1.53 10.03 19.34
CA ILE A 95 -1.42 8.63 19.73
C ILE A 95 -1.03 8.58 21.21
N GLY A 96 -2.04 8.56 22.08
CA GLY A 96 -1.81 8.76 23.52
C GLY A 96 -1.19 10.13 23.79
N ASP A 97 -0.02 10.17 24.44
CA ASP A 97 0.74 11.40 24.68
C ASP A 97 1.65 11.79 23.49
N TYR A 98 1.78 10.94 22.47
CA TYR A 98 2.59 11.22 21.28
C TYR A 98 1.81 12.06 20.28
N VAL A 99 2.46 13.11 19.76
CA VAL A 99 1.92 13.98 18.72
C VAL A 99 2.60 13.63 17.40
N VAL A 100 1.80 13.26 16.41
CA VAL A 100 2.20 13.06 15.03
C VAL A 100 1.99 14.39 14.31
N ASP A 101 3.08 15.13 14.11
CA ASP A 101 3.10 16.47 13.50
C ASP A 101 2.82 16.38 11.99
N LEU A 102 1.55 16.59 11.63
CA LEU A 102 1.08 16.47 10.25
C LEU A 102 1.44 17.74 9.47
N GLU A 103 1.99 17.58 8.27
CA GLU A 103 2.36 18.74 7.46
C GLU A 103 1.21 19.26 6.60
N TRP A 104 0.74 20.46 6.92
CA TRP A 104 -0.40 21.10 6.25
C TRP A 104 -0.01 22.35 5.45
N LYS A 105 -0.54 22.47 4.24
CA LYS A 105 -0.56 23.70 3.45
C LYS A 105 -1.92 24.36 3.56
N ARG A 106 -1.95 25.52 4.22
CA ARG A 106 -3.19 26.26 4.48
C ARG A 106 -3.30 27.53 3.65
N LYS A 107 -4.41 27.66 2.94
CA LYS A 107 -4.87 28.90 2.30
C LYS A 107 -6.35 29.10 2.63
N ARG A 108 -6.89 30.31 2.42
CA ARG A 108 -8.28 30.62 2.77
C ARG A 108 -9.24 29.66 2.03
N GLY A 109 -9.86 28.74 2.77
CA GLY A 109 -10.81 27.75 2.25
C GLY A 109 -10.18 26.45 1.70
N GLU A 110 -8.86 26.26 1.88
CA GLU A 110 -8.13 25.09 1.36
C GLU A 110 -7.11 24.62 2.42
N SER A 111 -7.21 23.34 2.81
CA SER A 111 -6.27 22.69 3.73
C SER A 111 -5.79 21.40 3.06
N LEU A 112 -4.56 21.43 2.53
CA LEU A 112 -3.96 20.27 1.88
C LEU A 112 -2.98 19.62 2.86
N LEU A 113 -3.05 18.30 2.98
CA LEU A 113 -2.12 17.48 3.72
C LEU A 113 -0.96 17.05 2.82
N LEU A 114 0.25 17.03 3.35
CA LEU A 114 1.41 16.45 2.67
C LEU A 114 1.41 14.93 2.81
N THR A 115 1.45 14.24 1.68
CA THR A 115 1.58 12.79 1.59
C THR A 115 2.75 12.40 0.69
N PHE A 116 3.18 11.15 0.78
CA PHE A 116 4.25 10.59 -0.04
C PHE A 116 3.75 9.41 -0.86
N ALA A 117 3.96 9.50 -2.17
CA ALA A 117 3.83 8.36 -3.09
C ALA A 117 5.21 7.82 -3.47
N PHE A 118 5.41 6.51 -3.38
CA PHE A 118 6.53 5.82 -4.02
C PHE A 118 6.17 5.54 -5.46
N THR A 119 7.03 5.91 -6.42
CA THR A 119 6.70 5.71 -7.84
C THR A 119 7.92 5.70 -8.75
N THR A 120 7.68 5.23 -9.98
CA THR A 120 8.55 5.44 -11.14
C THR A 120 7.96 6.46 -12.13
N PHE A 121 6.72 6.91 -11.91
CA PHE A 121 5.94 7.77 -12.82
C PHE A 121 6.37 9.24 -12.74
N VAL A 122 7.62 9.51 -13.08
CA VAL A 122 8.23 10.85 -13.03
C VAL A 122 8.85 11.23 -14.38
N SER A 123 9.02 12.52 -14.61
CA SER A 123 9.73 13.04 -15.78
C SER A 123 11.25 12.83 -15.66
N PRO A 124 12.00 12.55 -16.75
CA PRO A 124 11.58 12.50 -18.15
C PRO A 124 11.01 11.15 -18.62
N GLU A 125 11.11 10.08 -17.83
CA GLU A 125 10.66 8.73 -18.20
C GLU A 125 9.17 8.70 -18.60
N TYR A 126 8.37 9.52 -17.92
CA TYR A 126 6.95 9.71 -18.19
C TYR A 126 6.68 11.20 -18.44
N PRO A 127 6.54 11.63 -19.70
CA PRO A 127 6.20 13.02 -20.05
C PRO A 127 4.87 13.51 -19.47
N GLU A 128 3.96 12.62 -19.12
CA GLU A 128 2.70 12.90 -18.42
C GLU A 128 2.79 12.65 -16.91
N GLY A 129 3.97 12.29 -16.41
CA GLY A 129 4.25 11.99 -15.01
C GLY A 129 4.33 13.23 -14.12
N TYR A 130 4.67 12.98 -12.85
CA TYR A 130 4.76 14.03 -11.84
C TYR A 130 5.83 15.08 -12.18
N ARG A 131 5.49 16.35 -11.92
CA ARG A 131 6.37 17.51 -12.08
C ARG A 131 6.27 18.44 -10.88
N PRO A 132 7.37 18.80 -10.22
CA PRO A 132 7.33 19.69 -9.06
C PRO A 132 6.63 21.02 -9.35
N GLY A 133 5.71 21.41 -8.47
CA GLY A 133 4.96 22.66 -8.54
C GLY A 133 3.74 22.65 -9.47
N GLU A 134 3.48 21.55 -10.16
CA GLU A 134 2.28 21.38 -11.00
C GLU A 134 1.13 20.71 -10.22
N ALA A 135 -0.09 20.90 -10.71
CA ALA A 135 -1.25 20.10 -10.30
C ALA A 135 -1.49 19.03 -11.35
N ILE A 136 -1.79 17.80 -10.91
CA ILE A 136 -2.01 16.66 -11.80
C ILE A 136 -3.34 15.97 -11.45
N LEU A 137 -4.08 15.60 -12.50
CA LEU A 137 -5.26 14.75 -12.37
C LEU A 137 -4.79 13.29 -12.26
N LEU A 138 -5.11 12.64 -11.15
CA LEU A 138 -4.84 11.23 -10.96
C LEU A 138 -5.81 10.40 -11.80
N THR A 139 -5.28 9.59 -12.71
CA THR A 139 -6.08 8.70 -13.56
C THR A 139 -6.27 7.30 -12.96
N GLN A 140 -5.63 7.05 -11.83
CA GLN A 140 -5.65 5.79 -11.10
C GLN A 140 -5.61 6.06 -9.59
N PRO A 141 -6.14 5.14 -8.76
CA PRO A 141 -5.93 5.20 -7.32
C PRO A 141 -4.44 5.28 -7.00
N THR A 142 -4.05 6.21 -6.12
CA THR A 142 -2.63 6.44 -5.79
C THR A 142 -2.40 6.14 -4.32
N TRP A 143 -1.56 5.14 -4.05
CA TRP A 143 -1.17 4.74 -2.71
C TRP A 143 -0.20 5.74 -2.11
N VAL A 144 -0.44 6.15 -0.87
CA VAL A 144 0.39 7.12 -0.16
C VAL A 144 0.56 6.77 1.31
N THR A 145 1.67 7.23 1.88
CA THR A 145 1.89 7.33 3.33
C THR A 145 1.89 8.81 3.74
N ILE A 146 1.78 9.09 5.03
CA ILE A 146 1.73 10.46 5.55
C ILE A 146 3.06 10.87 6.20
N VAL A 147 3.33 12.18 6.22
CA VAL A 147 4.40 12.80 7.01
C VAL A 147 3.91 12.97 8.45
N PRO A 148 4.65 12.51 9.48
CA PRO A 148 6.10 12.30 9.50
C PRO A 148 6.60 10.85 9.48
N GLU A 149 5.76 9.82 9.41
CA GLU A 149 6.18 8.43 9.68
C GLU A 149 7.41 7.96 8.86
N LEU A 150 7.42 8.23 7.55
CA LEU A 150 8.57 7.87 6.71
C LEU A 150 9.84 8.68 7.06
N ARG A 151 9.68 9.93 7.49
CA ARG A 151 10.80 10.77 7.96
C ARG A 151 11.39 10.18 9.24
N ASP A 152 10.54 9.81 10.19
CA ASP A 152 10.95 9.23 11.47
C ASP A 152 11.64 7.88 11.25
N PHE A 153 11.14 7.08 10.30
CA PHE A 153 11.80 5.86 9.85
C PHE A 153 13.22 6.13 9.32
N CYS A 154 13.39 7.11 8.43
CA CYS A 154 14.71 7.47 7.89
C CYS A 154 15.69 7.97 8.97
N GLN A 155 15.21 8.59 10.04
CA GLN A 155 16.03 9.11 11.13
C GLN A 155 16.54 8.01 12.08
N ASN A 156 15.88 6.86 12.10
CA ASN A 156 16.24 5.71 12.93
C ASN A 156 16.59 4.49 12.07
N PRO A 157 17.63 4.56 11.21
CA PRO A 157 17.97 3.46 10.32
C PRO A 157 18.42 2.24 11.12
N ASP A 158 17.97 1.05 10.71
CA ASP A 158 18.50 -0.21 11.25
C ASP A 158 20.00 -0.31 10.87
N PRO A 159 20.90 -0.39 11.86
CA PRO A 159 22.34 -0.46 11.60
C PRO A 159 22.76 -1.72 10.82
N ASN A 160 21.93 -2.77 10.80
CA ASN A 160 22.19 -4.01 10.08
C ASN A 160 21.68 -3.99 8.64
N GLN A 161 20.85 -3.02 8.25
CA GLN A 161 20.28 -2.88 6.91
C GLN A 161 20.94 -1.72 6.16
N THR A 162 22.02 -2.04 5.45
CA THR A 162 22.80 -1.05 4.71
C THR A 162 22.16 -0.65 3.38
N ASP A 163 21.36 -1.52 2.77
CA ASP A 163 20.65 -1.22 1.52
C ASP A 163 19.32 -0.50 1.82
N LEU A 164 19.31 0.83 1.64
CA LEU A 164 18.12 1.65 1.89
C LEU A 164 16.96 1.24 0.99
N ARG A 165 17.23 0.93 -0.27
CA ARG A 165 16.15 0.67 -1.24
C ARG A 165 15.48 -0.65 -0.91
N LEU A 166 16.26 -1.69 -0.63
CA LEU A 166 15.71 -2.94 -0.13
C LEU A 166 14.90 -2.73 1.14
N ARG A 167 15.42 -1.92 2.08
CA ARG A 167 14.73 -1.67 3.34
C ARG A 167 13.42 -0.90 3.17
N LEU A 168 13.33 0.03 2.22
CA LEU A 168 12.08 0.70 1.88
C LEU A 168 11.11 -0.26 1.19
N HIS A 169 11.58 -1.14 0.31
CA HIS A 169 10.71 -2.17 -0.26
C HIS A 169 10.12 -3.06 0.82
N GLN A 170 10.94 -3.42 1.82
CA GLN A 170 10.48 -4.10 3.03
C GLN A 170 9.38 -3.31 3.73
N LEU A 171 9.66 -2.05 4.09
CA LEU A 171 8.75 -1.20 4.83
C LEU A 171 7.39 -1.03 4.15
N PHE A 172 7.38 -0.88 2.83
CA PHE A 172 6.17 -0.63 2.03
C PHE A 172 5.45 -1.91 1.56
N GLY A 173 5.92 -3.10 1.95
CA GLY A 173 5.32 -4.35 1.45
C GLY A 173 5.57 -4.60 -0.04
N LEU A 174 6.61 -4.01 -0.62
CA LEU A 174 6.90 -4.08 -2.05
C LEU A 174 7.87 -5.23 -2.36
N PRO A 175 7.76 -5.84 -3.56
CA PRO A 175 8.59 -6.98 -3.93
C PRO A 175 10.08 -6.60 -3.97
N PRO A 176 10.98 -7.51 -3.57
CA PRO A 176 12.42 -7.25 -3.68
C PRO A 176 12.83 -7.09 -5.13
N GLY A 177 13.82 -6.24 -5.37
CA GLY A 177 14.36 -5.99 -6.71
C GLY A 177 13.46 -5.17 -7.64
N GLY A 178 12.36 -4.61 -7.13
CA GLY A 178 11.55 -3.65 -7.89
C GLY A 178 12.34 -2.40 -8.29
N ASN A 179 11.83 -1.66 -9.26
CA ASN A 179 12.51 -0.54 -9.89
C ASN A 179 12.17 0.83 -9.28
N LEU A 180 11.75 0.89 -8.01
CA LEU A 180 11.39 2.15 -7.36
C LEU A 180 12.56 3.12 -7.34
N ARG A 181 12.31 4.36 -7.76
CA ARG A 181 13.36 5.39 -7.87
C ARG A 181 13.05 6.66 -7.11
N SER A 182 11.77 6.98 -6.95
CA SER A 182 11.36 8.32 -6.55
C SER A 182 10.28 8.30 -5.47
N LEU A 183 10.47 9.21 -4.53
CA LEU A 183 9.51 9.69 -3.57
C LEU A 183 8.90 10.97 -4.10
N VAL A 184 7.58 11.02 -4.20
CA VAL A 184 6.86 12.20 -4.66
C VAL A 184 6.00 12.73 -3.54
N GLU A 185 6.25 13.98 -3.17
CA GLU A 185 5.36 14.73 -2.28
C GLU A 185 4.09 15.11 -3.03
N LEU A 186 2.95 14.79 -2.44
CA LEU A 186 1.64 15.17 -2.96
C LEU A 186 0.92 15.99 -1.89
N TRP A 187 0.43 17.17 -2.28
CA TRP A 187 -0.48 17.99 -1.50
C TRP A 187 -1.91 17.57 -1.85
N VAL A 188 -2.59 16.94 -0.89
CA VAL A 188 -3.87 16.26 -1.09
C VAL A 188 -4.92 16.86 -0.16
N ASN A 189 -6.15 17.01 -0.64
CA ASN A 189 -7.28 17.32 0.23
C ASN A 189 -7.66 16.05 1.02
N PRO A 190 -7.70 16.05 2.36
CA PRO A 190 -8.04 14.87 3.14
C PRO A 190 -9.36 14.18 2.76
N GLN A 191 -10.33 14.92 2.22
CA GLN A 191 -11.60 14.36 1.76
C GLN A 191 -11.45 13.42 0.54
N ASP A 192 -10.32 13.50 -0.16
CA ASP A 192 -10.00 12.71 -1.34
C ASP A 192 -9.26 11.42 -0.96
N LEU A 193 -8.91 11.26 0.32
CA LEU A 193 -8.24 10.10 0.89
C LEU A 193 -9.26 9.12 1.50
N PHE A 194 -8.93 7.84 1.41
CA PHE A 194 -9.53 6.81 2.24
C PHE A 194 -8.43 5.87 2.76
N ARG A 195 -8.69 5.22 3.89
CA ARG A 195 -7.81 4.16 4.41
C ARG A 195 -8.15 2.85 3.70
N PRO A 196 -7.19 2.13 3.07
CA PRO A 196 -7.46 0.88 2.38
C PRO A 196 -7.59 -0.28 3.38
N SER A 197 -8.64 -0.22 4.19
CA SER A 197 -8.95 -1.17 5.26
C SER A 197 -10.43 -1.56 5.27
N ILE A 198 -10.83 -2.48 6.15
CA ILE A 198 -12.25 -2.90 6.19
C ILE A 198 -13.19 -1.74 6.50
N ASP A 199 -12.71 -0.76 7.26
CA ASP A 199 -13.31 0.56 7.44
C ASP A 199 -12.48 1.60 6.66
N PRO A 200 -13.06 2.33 5.69
CA PRO A 200 -12.32 3.33 4.90
C PRO A 200 -12.03 4.64 5.65
N GLU A 201 -12.53 4.81 6.88
CA GLU A 201 -12.35 6.03 7.65
C GLU A 201 -10.86 6.35 7.92
N ILE A 202 -10.48 7.61 7.71
CA ILE A 202 -9.11 8.09 7.92
C ILE A 202 -8.87 8.64 9.32
N SER A 203 -9.92 8.86 10.10
CA SER A 203 -9.87 9.46 11.45
C SER A 203 -9.52 8.48 12.56
N ASP A 204 -9.51 7.18 12.27
CA ASP A 204 -9.27 6.14 13.28
C ASP A 204 -7.78 5.79 13.41
N HIS A 205 -7.40 5.42 14.63
CA HIS A 205 -6.07 4.95 15.00
C HIS A 205 -5.91 3.43 14.88
N GLU A 206 -6.96 2.71 14.52
CA GLU A 206 -6.95 1.26 14.33
C GLU A 206 -7.95 0.89 13.23
N SER A 207 -7.72 -0.25 12.60
CA SER A 207 -8.71 -0.90 11.75
C SER A 207 -8.99 -2.28 12.28
N GLU A 208 -10.27 -2.59 12.43
CA GLU A 208 -10.74 -3.92 12.78
C GLU A 208 -10.54 -4.92 11.62
N ILE A 209 -10.68 -6.21 11.92
CA ILE A 209 -10.69 -7.29 10.92
C ILE A 209 -12.08 -7.55 10.32
N LEU A 210 -13.13 -7.07 10.99
CA LEU A 210 -14.52 -7.23 10.58
C LEU A 210 -15.11 -5.87 10.22
N PRO A 211 -16.01 -5.80 9.23
CA PRO A 211 -16.64 -4.54 8.88
C PRO A 211 -17.42 -4.00 10.07
N PRO A 212 -17.41 -2.67 10.28
CA PRO A 212 -18.22 -2.06 11.32
C PRO A 212 -19.69 -2.40 11.11
N GLN A 213 -20.40 -2.62 12.21
CA GLN A 213 -21.82 -2.89 12.17
C GLN A 213 -22.54 -1.65 11.64
N SER A 214 -23.26 -1.80 10.52
CA SER A 214 -24.04 -0.72 9.95
C SER A 214 -25.02 -0.19 11.00
N SER A 215 -24.96 1.11 11.22
CA SER A 215 -25.82 1.81 12.18
C SER A 215 -26.45 3.02 11.52
N ARG A 216 -27.34 3.72 12.22
CA ARG A 216 -27.90 4.99 11.72
C ARG A 216 -26.86 6.09 11.49
N PHE A 217 -25.62 5.89 11.94
CA PHE A 217 -24.54 6.86 11.91
C PHE A 217 -23.33 6.42 11.08
N LEU A 218 -23.28 5.14 10.69
CA LEU A 218 -22.14 4.55 9.99
C LEU A 218 -22.65 3.58 8.94
N THR A 219 -22.33 3.86 7.69
CA THR A 219 -22.64 3.00 6.55
C THR A 219 -21.49 3.12 5.56
N ILE A 220 -20.87 1.99 5.24
CA ILE A 220 -19.80 1.94 4.23
C ILE A 220 -20.44 1.96 2.84
N ASP A 221 -19.85 2.74 1.94
CA ASP A 221 -20.27 2.79 0.55
C ASP A 221 -20.18 1.40 -0.13
N PRO A 222 -21.25 0.90 -0.78
CA PRO A 222 -21.21 -0.39 -1.47
C PRO A 222 -20.16 -0.48 -2.59
N GLY A 223 -19.84 0.65 -3.23
CA GLY A 223 -18.77 0.74 -4.22
C GLY A 223 -17.40 0.51 -3.60
N TYR A 224 -17.17 1.05 -2.40
CA TYR A 224 -15.97 0.77 -1.62
C TYR A 224 -15.82 -0.73 -1.29
N ILE A 225 -16.89 -1.38 -0.83
CA ILE A 225 -16.86 -2.83 -0.51
C ILE A 225 -16.50 -3.65 -1.76
N THR A 226 -17.03 -3.25 -2.92
CA THR A 226 -16.71 -3.90 -4.20
C THR A 226 -15.24 -3.72 -4.55
N TRP A 227 -14.74 -2.48 -4.47
CA TRP A 227 -13.33 -2.15 -4.70
C TRP A 227 -12.42 -2.94 -3.76
N PHE A 228 -12.73 -2.99 -2.46
CA PHE A 228 -11.96 -3.70 -1.44
C PHE A 228 -11.86 -5.20 -1.74
N ASN A 229 -12.99 -5.84 -2.07
CA ASN A 229 -13.05 -7.26 -2.41
C ASN A 229 -12.27 -7.59 -3.69
N ASP A 230 -12.33 -6.73 -4.70
CA ASP A 230 -11.61 -6.93 -5.96
C ASP A 230 -10.12 -6.65 -5.81
N TRP A 231 -9.75 -5.65 -5.01
CA TRP A 231 -8.36 -5.36 -4.63
C TRP A 231 -7.76 -6.54 -3.84
N PHE A 232 -8.52 -7.10 -2.89
CA PHE A 232 -8.10 -8.28 -2.14
C PHE A 232 -7.78 -9.46 -3.07
N LYS A 233 -8.68 -9.80 -3.99
CA LYS A 233 -8.42 -10.86 -4.99
C LYS A 233 -7.19 -10.55 -5.83
N THR A 234 -7.09 -9.31 -6.31
CA THR A 234 -6.05 -8.91 -7.25
C THR A 234 -4.66 -9.01 -6.61
N ASN A 235 -4.46 -8.49 -5.39
CA ASN A 235 -3.15 -8.51 -4.73
C ASN A 235 -2.62 -9.92 -4.47
N TYR A 236 -3.49 -10.89 -4.17
CA TYR A 236 -3.09 -12.27 -3.87
C TYR A 236 -3.13 -13.22 -5.07
N SER A 237 -3.57 -12.73 -6.24
CA SER A 237 -3.55 -13.48 -7.51
C SER A 237 -2.68 -12.87 -8.59
N SER A 238 -2.13 -11.67 -8.37
CA SER A 238 -1.16 -11.03 -9.25
C SER A 238 0.21 -11.72 -9.25
N ASP A 239 1.04 -11.38 -10.23
CA ASP A 239 2.44 -11.79 -10.30
C ASP A 239 3.32 -10.54 -10.49
N PRO A 240 4.08 -10.11 -9.47
CA PRO A 240 4.14 -10.70 -8.13
C PRO A 240 2.85 -10.45 -7.31
N PRO A 241 2.53 -11.31 -6.32
CA PRO A 241 1.50 -11.00 -5.33
C PRO A 241 2.01 -9.99 -4.30
N PHE A 242 1.11 -9.34 -3.55
CA PHE A 242 1.43 -8.30 -2.56
C PHE A 242 0.86 -8.61 -1.16
N PRO A 243 1.61 -8.36 -0.08
CA PRO A 243 1.19 -8.57 1.30
C PRO A 243 0.29 -7.41 1.79
N TRP A 244 -0.91 -7.27 1.23
CA TRP A 244 -1.85 -6.21 1.64
C TRP A 244 -2.63 -6.62 2.90
N THR A 245 -2.33 -5.97 4.03
CA THR A 245 -2.84 -6.30 5.38
C THR A 245 -4.36 -6.16 5.48
N ARG A 246 -4.91 -5.12 4.81
CA ARG A 246 -6.28 -4.59 5.00
C ARG A 246 -6.51 -3.97 6.37
N LEU A 247 -5.45 -3.70 7.12
CA LEU A 247 -5.48 -3.13 8.46
C LEU A 247 -5.02 -1.67 8.47
N GLY A 248 -4.85 -1.05 7.30
CA GLY A 248 -4.56 0.37 7.19
C GLY A 248 -3.09 0.73 7.42
N TYR A 249 -2.20 -0.26 7.39
CA TYR A 249 -0.75 -0.10 7.38
C TYR A 249 -0.09 -1.04 6.35
N THR A 250 1.11 -0.68 5.88
CA THR A 250 1.92 -1.50 4.97
C THR A 250 2.58 -2.67 5.69
N TYR A 251 2.64 -3.86 5.07
CA TYR A 251 3.33 -5.00 5.69
C TYR A 251 4.87 -4.87 5.57
N ASP A 252 5.57 -4.78 6.70
CA ASP A 252 7.03 -4.69 6.76
C ASP A 252 7.71 -6.07 6.84
N TRP A 253 7.93 -6.69 5.68
CA TRP A 253 8.53 -8.02 5.60
C TRP A 253 10.03 -8.07 5.93
N GLY A 254 10.65 -6.93 6.25
CA GLY A 254 12.06 -6.84 6.64
C GLY A 254 12.31 -6.68 8.14
N ASN A 255 11.27 -6.47 8.93
CA ASN A 255 11.40 -6.23 10.36
C ASN A 255 11.22 -7.55 11.15
N PRO A 256 12.24 -7.98 11.91
CA PRO A 256 12.19 -9.27 12.61
C PRO A 256 11.33 -9.26 13.89
N VAL A 257 10.86 -8.08 14.33
CA VAL A 257 10.11 -7.91 15.57
C VAL A 257 8.61 -7.74 15.32
N SER A 258 8.25 -6.98 14.29
CA SER A 258 6.86 -6.70 13.92
C SER A 258 6.77 -6.48 12.43
N ASP A 259 5.71 -6.98 11.82
CA ASP A 259 5.29 -6.80 10.43
C ASP A 259 4.55 -5.47 10.18
N ILE A 260 4.35 -4.65 11.22
CA ILE A 260 3.64 -3.38 11.10
C ILE A 260 4.59 -2.33 10.49
N GLY A 261 4.26 -1.88 9.28
CA GLY A 261 4.92 -0.77 8.58
C GLY A 261 4.23 0.58 8.84
N LEU A 262 4.13 1.40 7.79
CA LEU A 262 3.60 2.77 7.89
C LEU A 262 2.09 2.79 7.67
N SER A 263 1.41 3.79 8.23
CA SER A 263 0.00 4.04 7.94
C SER A 263 -0.19 4.32 6.46
N GLU A 264 -1.10 3.58 5.82
CA GLU A 264 -1.35 3.70 4.38
C GLU A 264 -2.71 4.33 4.08
N PHE A 265 -2.76 5.05 2.97
CA PHE A 265 -3.93 5.72 2.45
C PHE A 265 -3.94 5.63 0.94
N VAL A 266 -5.12 5.82 0.36
CA VAL A 266 -5.30 5.85 -1.09
C VAL A 266 -6.02 7.12 -1.46
N ILE A 267 -5.46 7.83 -2.45
CA ILE A 267 -6.12 8.97 -3.10
C ILE A 267 -7.03 8.41 -4.20
N ASN A 268 -8.28 8.87 -4.21
CA ASN A 268 -9.25 8.46 -5.23
C ASN A 268 -8.78 8.81 -6.66
N THR A 269 -9.19 7.98 -7.62
CA THR A 269 -9.03 8.30 -9.04
C THR A 269 -9.94 9.47 -9.42
N GLY A 270 -9.49 10.32 -10.34
CA GLY A 270 -10.22 11.52 -10.76
C GLY A 270 -9.95 12.75 -9.90
N GLU A 271 -9.14 12.62 -8.86
CA GLU A 271 -8.79 13.73 -7.97
C GLU A 271 -7.56 14.50 -8.48
N THR A 272 -7.53 15.80 -8.18
CA THR A 272 -6.40 16.67 -8.56
C THR A 272 -5.52 16.93 -7.36
N VAL A 273 -4.24 16.58 -7.47
CA VAL A 273 -3.26 16.75 -6.40
C VAL A 273 -2.16 17.72 -6.81
N GLY A 274 -1.63 18.45 -5.84
CA GLY A 274 -0.48 19.34 -6.06
C GLY A 274 0.83 18.57 -5.88
N VAL A 275 1.72 18.59 -6.86
CA VAL A 275 3.03 17.94 -6.74
C VAL A 275 4.00 18.88 -6.00
N GLY A 276 4.53 18.41 -4.88
CA GLY A 276 5.58 19.06 -4.10
C GLY A 276 6.96 18.79 -4.72
N GLN A 277 7.85 18.19 -3.95
CA GLN A 277 9.16 17.72 -4.41
C GLN A 277 9.12 16.30 -4.97
N ILE A 278 10.08 16.01 -5.85
CA ILE A 278 10.42 14.65 -6.27
C ILE A 278 11.84 14.38 -5.77
N LEU A 279 11.98 13.38 -4.91
CA LEU A 279 13.21 13.08 -4.19
C LEU A 279 13.61 11.63 -4.47
N THR A 280 14.92 11.35 -4.49
CA THR A 280 15.35 9.96 -4.37
C THR A 280 15.26 9.52 -2.90
N PRO A 281 15.11 8.21 -2.63
CA PRO A 281 15.20 7.67 -1.27
C PRO A 281 16.43 8.16 -0.50
N ASP A 282 17.59 8.18 -1.15
CA ASP A 282 18.86 8.59 -0.55
C ASP A 282 18.82 10.06 -0.10
N VAL A 283 18.31 10.96 -0.95
CA VAL A 283 18.17 12.39 -0.63
C VAL A 283 17.17 12.59 0.49
N TYR A 284 16.01 11.93 0.42
CA TYR A 284 14.97 12.07 1.44
C TYR A 284 15.43 11.58 2.81
N CYS A 285 16.06 10.40 2.86
CA CYS A 285 16.60 9.86 4.12
C CYS A 285 17.97 10.45 4.52
N GLY A 286 18.47 11.49 3.83
CA GLY A 286 19.73 12.16 4.17
C GLY A 286 20.97 11.26 4.07
N ARG A 287 20.93 10.20 3.27
CA ARG A 287 22.12 9.39 2.95
C ARG A 287 22.93 10.12 1.89
N ALA A 288 24.24 10.27 2.12
CA ALA A 288 25.14 10.88 1.15
C ALA A 288 25.05 10.12 -0.18
N SER A 289 24.78 10.85 -1.25
CA SER A 289 24.65 10.34 -2.62
C SER A 289 25.97 9.99 -3.29
#